data_AF-A0A656JUM3-F1
#
_entry.id   AF-A0A656JUM3-F1
#
_cell.length_a   1.000
_cell.length_b   1.000
_cell.length_c   1.000
_cell.angle_alpha   90.00
_cell.angle_beta   90.00
_cell.angle_gamma   90.00
#
_symmetry.space_group_name_H-M   'P 1'
#
loop_
_entity.id
_entity.type
_entity.pdbx_description
1 polymer ?
#
loop_
_entity_poly.entity_id
_entity_poly.type
_entity_poly.pdbx_seq_one_letter_code
_entity_poly.pdbx_strand_id
1 'polypeptide(L)'
;MSDYIHIEANPAYEYHAGIPDVVGKKLREMVREEADGWVEFYGEVLRTGKPVRFERELVATGRYLALTAFRIEPASRNQVAVLFQDITERKRAERALQQLNETLEARIVEAVAER
;
A
#
# COMPACT_ATOMS: atom_id res chain seq x y z
N MET A 1 -21.23 0.64 3.63
CA MET A 1 -20.39 0.94 2.46
C MET A 1 -20.32 -0.29 1.57
N SER A 2 -20.45 -0.14 0.26
CA SER A 2 -20.33 -1.22 -0.72
C SER A 2 -18.88 -1.72 -0.79
N ASP A 3 -18.69 -3.03 -0.80
CA ASP A 3 -17.41 -3.69 -1.02
C ASP A 3 -17.06 -3.72 -2.52
N TYR A 4 -15.84 -4.11 -2.89
CA TYR A 4 -15.46 -4.35 -4.29
C TYR A 4 -14.87 -5.74 -4.51
N ILE A 5 -14.93 -6.20 -5.75
CA ILE A 5 -14.37 -7.47 -6.20
C ILE A 5 -13.17 -7.23 -7.11
N HIS A 6 -12.17 -8.10 -7.05
CA HIS A 6 -11.09 -8.09 -8.02
C HIS A 6 -11.57 -8.81 -9.29
N ILE A 7 -11.65 -8.08 -10.41
CA ILE A 7 -12.14 -8.64 -11.69
C ILE A 7 -11.00 -9.32 -12.44
N GLU A 8 -9.80 -8.72 -12.41
CA GLU A 8 -8.59 -9.21 -13.06
C GLU A 8 -7.38 -8.93 -12.18
N ALA A 9 -6.39 -9.83 -12.24
CA ALA A 9 -5.09 -9.66 -11.63
C ALA A 9 -4.05 -10.42 -12.46
N ASN A 10 -2.86 -9.84 -12.61
CA ASN A 10 -1.72 -10.53 -13.22
C ASN A 10 -0.86 -11.22 -12.13
N PRO A 11 0.10 -12.08 -12.50
CA PRO A 11 0.99 -12.74 -11.52
C PRO A 11 1.80 -11.77 -10.65
N ALA A 12 2.03 -10.54 -11.12
CA ALA A 12 2.71 -9.52 -10.35
C ALA A 12 1.92 -9.10 -9.09
N TYR A 13 0.58 -9.27 -9.10
CA TYR A 13 -0.24 -9.03 -7.92
C TYR A 13 0.23 -9.91 -6.76
N GLU A 14 0.28 -11.22 -6.95
CA GLU A 14 0.69 -12.16 -5.91
C GLU A 14 2.14 -11.91 -5.49
N TYR A 15 3.02 -11.66 -6.47
CA TYR A 15 4.42 -11.36 -6.21
C TYR A 15 4.61 -10.11 -5.32
N HIS A 16 3.81 -9.06 -5.51
CA HIS A 16 3.95 -7.80 -4.77
C HIS A 16 3.07 -7.70 -3.52
N ALA A 17 1.83 -8.19 -3.56
CA ALA A 17 0.90 -8.14 -2.43
C ALA A 17 1.05 -9.33 -1.49
N GLY A 18 1.53 -10.48 -1.97
CA GLY A 18 1.64 -11.71 -1.19
C GLY A 18 0.32 -12.44 -0.96
N ILE A 19 -0.73 -12.10 -1.72
CA ILE A 19 -2.06 -12.71 -1.61
C ILE A 19 -2.36 -13.45 -2.93
N PRO A 20 -2.49 -14.79 -2.91
CA PRO A 20 -2.84 -15.57 -4.09
C PRO A 20 -4.36 -15.60 -4.35
N ASP A 21 -4.73 -16.02 -5.55
CA ASP A 21 -6.11 -16.34 -5.96
C ASP A 21 -7.12 -15.21 -5.68
N VAL A 22 -6.77 -13.96 -6.03
CA VAL A 22 -7.57 -12.78 -5.64
C VAL A 22 -8.76 -12.52 -6.54
N VAL A 23 -8.71 -12.98 -7.80
CA VAL A 23 -9.76 -12.76 -8.79
C VAL A 23 -11.08 -13.39 -8.32
N GLY A 24 -12.17 -12.62 -8.41
CA GLY A 24 -13.50 -13.02 -7.96
C GLY A 24 -13.75 -12.84 -6.46
N LYS A 25 -12.71 -12.64 -5.65
CA LYS A 25 -12.85 -12.43 -4.20
C LYS A 25 -13.19 -10.99 -3.88
N LYS A 26 -13.97 -10.82 -2.80
CA LYS A 26 -14.22 -9.50 -2.23
C LYS A 26 -13.03 -9.03 -1.43
N LEU A 27 -12.78 -7.72 -1.39
CA LEU A 27 -11.67 -7.18 -0.61
C LEU A 27 -11.76 -7.61 0.87
N ARG A 28 -12.95 -7.54 1.47
CA ARG A 28 -13.14 -7.88 2.90
C ARG A 28 -12.91 -9.35 3.23
N GLU A 29 -12.93 -10.24 2.24
CA GLU A 29 -12.58 -11.65 2.41
C GLU A 29 -11.07 -11.84 2.54
N MET A 30 -10.29 -10.90 1.98
CA MET A 30 -8.83 -10.98 1.92
C MET A 30 -8.18 -10.15 3.03
N VAL A 31 -8.66 -8.92 3.27
CA VAL A 31 -8.00 -7.94 4.16
C VAL A 31 -9.00 -7.23 5.06
N ARG A 32 -9.72 -7.99 5.89
CA ARG A 32 -10.88 -7.53 6.69
C ARG A 32 -10.63 -6.25 7.49
N GLU A 33 -9.53 -6.17 8.22
CA GLU A 33 -9.26 -5.08 9.18
C GLU A 33 -8.97 -3.73 8.50
N GLU A 34 -8.35 -3.76 7.33
CA GLU A 34 -7.98 -2.56 6.58
C GLU A 34 -8.93 -2.25 5.41
N ALA A 35 -9.95 -3.09 5.19
CA ALA A 35 -10.80 -3.04 4.02
C ALA A 35 -11.53 -1.69 3.86
N ASP A 36 -12.01 -1.09 4.95
CA ASP A 36 -12.74 0.18 4.89
C ASP A 36 -11.89 1.29 4.28
N GLY A 37 -10.61 1.38 4.66
CA GLY A 37 -9.70 2.39 4.14
C GLY A 37 -9.41 2.21 2.65
N TRP A 38 -9.34 0.97 2.15
CA TRP A 38 -9.16 0.69 0.72
C TRP A 38 -10.44 0.95 -0.08
N VAL A 39 -11.61 0.60 0.47
CA VAL A 39 -12.92 0.85 -0.15
C VAL A 39 -13.16 2.34 -0.31
N GLU A 40 -12.92 3.13 0.73
CA GLU A 40 -13.09 4.59 0.69
C GLU A 40 -12.16 5.20 -0.38
N PHE A 41 -10.90 4.79 -0.36
CA PHE A 41 -9.88 5.33 -1.25
C PHE A 41 -10.17 5.05 -2.73
N TYR A 42 -10.43 3.79 -3.11
CA TYR A 42 -10.81 3.47 -4.49
C TYR A 42 -12.21 3.96 -4.86
N GLY A 43 -13.12 4.06 -3.89
CA GLY A 43 -14.43 4.67 -4.07
C GLY A 43 -14.33 6.14 -4.47
N GLU A 44 -13.40 6.90 -3.90
CA GLU A 44 -13.18 8.30 -4.30
C GLU A 44 -12.65 8.41 -5.73
N VAL A 45 -11.68 7.58 -6.11
CA VAL A 45 -11.16 7.51 -7.49
C VAL A 45 -12.30 7.16 -8.45
N LEU A 46 -13.12 6.18 -8.11
CA LEU A 46 -14.25 5.74 -8.92
C LEU A 46 -15.31 6.84 -9.09
N ARG A 47 -15.58 7.62 -8.04
CA ARG A 47 -16.58 8.70 -8.10
C ARG A 47 -16.05 9.94 -8.82
N THR A 48 -14.81 10.33 -8.56
CA THR A 48 -14.25 11.60 -9.04
C THR A 48 -13.53 11.48 -10.38
N GLY A 49 -12.97 10.32 -10.70
CA GLY A 49 -12.10 10.11 -11.85
C GLY A 49 -10.70 10.68 -11.69
N LYS A 50 -10.38 11.28 -10.53
CA LYS A 50 -9.06 11.83 -10.26
C LYS A 50 -8.12 10.66 -9.92
N PRO A 51 -7.01 10.50 -10.66
CA PRO A 51 -6.01 9.49 -10.34
C PRO A 51 -5.27 9.88 -9.06
N VAL A 52 -4.76 8.86 -8.36
CA VAL A 52 -4.07 9.01 -7.09
C VAL A 52 -2.83 8.13 -7.07
N ARG A 53 -1.79 8.59 -6.35
CA ARG A 53 -0.53 7.86 -6.15
C ARG A 53 -0.03 8.07 -4.73
N PHE A 54 0.32 6.97 -4.05
CA PHE A 54 0.69 6.99 -2.63
C PHE A 54 1.43 5.71 -2.25
N GLU A 55 2.01 5.69 -1.05
CA GLU A 55 2.61 4.51 -0.43
C GLU A 55 1.79 4.13 0.80
N ARG A 56 1.50 2.85 0.98
CA ARG A 56 0.75 2.36 2.14
C ARG A 56 1.15 0.92 2.48
N GLU A 57 1.07 0.58 3.75
CA GLU A 57 1.19 -0.80 4.21
C GLU A 57 -0.08 -1.59 3.90
N LEU A 58 0.10 -2.78 3.34
CA LEU A 58 -0.88 -3.84 3.28
C LEU A 58 -0.68 -4.71 4.53
N VAL A 59 -1.47 -4.43 5.56
CA VAL A 59 -1.30 -5.00 6.92
C VAL A 59 -1.38 -6.52 6.89
N ALA A 60 -2.27 -7.08 6.06
CA ALA A 60 -2.46 -8.52 5.94
C ALA A 60 -1.18 -9.29 5.57
N THR A 61 -0.21 -8.64 4.90
CA THR A 61 1.05 -9.26 4.49
C THR A 61 2.29 -8.55 5.02
N GLY A 62 2.13 -7.46 5.77
CA GLY A 62 3.22 -6.62 6.28
C GLY A 62 4.06 -5.96 5.18
N ARG A 63 3.50 -5.84 3.96
CA ARG A 63 4.20 -5.29 2.80
C ARG A 63 3.87 -3.83 2.62
N TYR A 64 4.87 -3.03 2.30
CA TYR A 64 4.66 -1.64 1.88
C TYR A 64 4.49 -1.61 0.37
N LEU A 65 3.39 -1.06 -0.10
CA LEU A 65 3.06 -0.95 -1.50
C LEU A 65 3.14 0.51 -1.93
N ALA A 66 3.83 0.79 -3.03
CA ALA A 66 3.70 2.04 -3.78
C ALA A 66 2.64 1.84 -4.86
N LEU A 67 1.51 2.53 -4.78
CA LEU A 67 0.34 2.30 -5.64
C LEU A 67 0.01 3.53 -6.49
N THR A 68 -0.57 3.28 -7.66
CA THR A 68 -1.25 4.26 -8.51
C THR A 68 -2.60 3.70 -8.89
N ALA A 69 -3.67 4.46 -8.68
CA ALA A 69 -5.03 4.05 -9.01
C ALA A 69 -5.73 5.10 -9.90
N PHE A 70 -6.50 4.64 -10.88
CA PHE A 70 -7.29 5.50 -11.76
C PHE A 70 -8.57 4.80 -12.19
N ARG A 71 -9.61 5.58 -12.46
CA ARG A 71 -10.89 5.06 -12.97
C ARG A 71 -10.73 4.62 -14.42
N ILE A 72 -11.30 3.46 -14.76
CA ILE A 72 -11.48 3.05 -16.16
C ILE A 72 -12.71 3.73 -16.71
N GLU A 73 -12.52 4.51 -17.77
CA GLU A 73 -13.61 5.19 -18.46
C GLU A 73 -14.30 4.28 -19.49
N PRO A 74 -15.59 4.53 -19.80
CA PRO A 74 -16.45 5.56 -19.19
C PRO A 74 -16.83 5.23 -17.74
N ALA A 75 -17.16 6.26 -16.94
CA ALA A 75 -17.57 6.11 -15.53
C ALA A 75 -18.67 5.06 -15.28
N SER A 76 -19.52 4.79 -16.28
CA SER A 76 -20.53 3.73 -16.25
C SER A 76 -19.95 2.31 -16.09
N ARG A 77 -18.66 2.10 -16.37
CA ARG A 77 -17.99 0.82 -16.11
C ARG A 77 -17.83 0.51 -14.61
N ASN A 78 -17.86 1.52 -13.75
CA ASN A 78 -17.68 1.35 -12.30
C ASN A 78 -16.42 0.54 -11.93
N GLN A 79 -15.31 0.75 -12.65
CA GLN A 79 -14.05 0.03 -12.48
C GLN A 79 -12.89 0.99 -12.15
N VAL A 80 -11.96 0.51 -11.32
CA VAL A 80 -10.69 1.16 -11.02
C VAL A 80 -9.56 0.21 -11.40
N ALA A 81 -8.57 0.71 -12.12
CA ALA A 81 -7.31 0.01 -12.32
C ALA A 81 -6.31 0.46 -11.27
N VAL A 82 -5.55 -0.51 -10.74
CA VAL A 82 -4.54 -0.29 -9.71
C VAL A 82 -3.24 -0.92 -10.18
N LEU A 83 -2.17 -0.14 -10.17
CA LEU A 83 -0.80 -0.61 -10.34
C LEU A 83 -0.08 -0.44 -9.03
N PHE A 84 0.71 -1.42 -8.62
CA PHE A 84 1.48 -1.31 -7.39
C PHE A 84 2.77 -2.10 -7.43
N GLN A 85 3.71 -1.71 -6.58
CA GLN A 85 4.99 -2.36 -6.38
C GLN A 85 5.27 -2.50 -4.89
N ASP A 86 5.82 -3.65 -4.52
CA ASP A 86 6.39 -3.87 -3.18
C ASP A 86 7.67 -3.04 -3.00
N ILE A 87 7.65 -2.17 -2.00
CA ILE A 87 8.74 -1.27 -1.58
C ILE A 87 9.22 -1.59 -0.15
N THR A 88 8.88 -2.77 0.37
CA THR A 88 9.18 -3.18 1.75
C THR A 88 10.67 -3.16 2.05
N GLU A 89 11.51 -3.69 1.15
CA GLU A 89 12.97 -3.68 1.33
C GLU A 89 13.53 -2.26 1.38
N ARG A 90 13.00 -1.35 0.55
CA ARG A 90 13.37 0.07 0.61
C ARG A 90 12.98 0.69 1.96
N LYS A 91 11.76 0.44 2.45
CA LYS A 91 11.32 0.94 3.76
C LYS A 91 12.14 0.37 4.92
N ARG A 92 12.56 -0.90 4.84
CA ARG A 92 13.46 -1.53 5.82
C ARG A 92 14.83 -0.87 5.84
N ALA A 93 15.41 -0.63 4.67
CA ALA A 93 16.69 0.07 4.56
C ALA A 93 16.61 1.51 5.09
N GLU A 94 15.56 2.26 4.73
CA GLU A 94 15.31 3.61 5.24
C GLU A 94 15.22 3.63 6.78
N ARG A 95 14.48 2.69 7.38
CA ARG A 95 14.35 2.57 8.85
C ARG A 95 15.67 2.21 9.52
N ALA A 96 16.44 1.28 8.95
CA ALA A 96 17.74 0.89 9.51
C ALA A 96 18.74 2.05 9.49
N LEU A 97 18.76 2.83 8.40
CA LEU A 97 19.58 4.04 8.31
C LEU A 97 19.17 5.09 9.35
N GLN A 98 17.86 5.31 9.53
CA GLN A 98 17.34 6.25 10.52
C GLN A 98 17.76 5.85 11.95
N GLN A 99 17.59 4.57 12.32
CA GLN A 99 17.97 4.06 13.63
C GLN A 99 19.48 4.16 13.89
N LEU A 100 20.30 3.92 12.87
CA LEU A 100 21.75 4.07 12.97
C LEU A 100 22.14 5.52 13.23
N ASN A 101 21.54 6.46 12.50
CA ASN A 101 21.80 7.89 12.70
C ASN A 101 21.41 8.35 14.10
N GLU A 102 20.21 7.98 14.58
CA GLU A 102 19.76 8.31 15.93
C GLU A 102 20.71 7.76 17.01
N THR A 103 21.19 6.52 16.82
CA THR A 103 22.14 5.89 17.74
C THR A 103 23.50 6.61 17.73
N LEU A 104 23.98 7.02 16.55
CA LEU A 104 25.25 7.74 16.43
C LEU A 104 25.15 9.15 17.03
N GLU A 105 24.04 9.86 16.79
CA GLU A 105 23.76 11.17 17.38
C GLU A 105 23.74 11.11 18.90
N ALA A 106 23.04 10.12 19.48
CA ALA A 106 23.01 9.93 20.93
C ALA A 106 24.41 9.72 21.53
N ARG A 107 25.24 8.87 20.90
CA ARG A 107 26.63 8.62 21.34
C ARG A 107 27.52 9.86 21.23
N ILE A 108 27.34 10.69 20.21
CA ILE A 108 28.09 11.94 20.05
C ILE A 108 27.74 12.89 21.20
N VAL A 109 26.46 13.03 21.55
CA VAL A 109 26.02 13.88 22.66
C VAL A 109 26.63 13.40 23.98
N GLU A 110 26.62 12.10 24.25
CA GLU A 110 27.26 11.51 25.44
C GLU A 110 28.77 11.82 25.49
N ALA A 111 29.50 11.57 24.39
CA ALA A 111 30.95 11.76 24.34
C ALA A 111 31.39 13.23 24.44
N VAL A 112 30.55 14.18 24.00
CA VAL A 112 30.80 15.63 24.16
C VAL A 112 30.47 16.09 25.57
N ALA A 113 29.46 15.52 26.22
CA ALA A 113 29.11 15.85 27.61
C ALA A 113 30.14 15.34 28.63
N GLU A 114 30.93 14.32 28.29
CA GLU A 114 32.02 13.78 29.11
C GLU A 114 33.36 14.55 28.96
N ARG A 115 33.41 15.61 28.14
CA ARG A 115 34.58 16.49 27.99
C ARG A 115 34.38 17.84 28.67
#